data_AF-X8AH22-F1
#
_entry.id   AF-X8AH22-F1
#
_cell.length_a   1.000
_cell.length_b   1.000
_cell.length_c   1.000
_cell.angle_alpha   90.00
_cell.angle_beta   90.00
_cell.angle_gamma   90.00
#
_symmetry.space_group_name_H-M   'P 1'
#
loop_
_entity.id
_entity.type
_entity.pdbx_description
1 polymer ?
#
loop_
_entity_poly.entity_id
_entity_poly.type
_entity_poly.pdbx_seq_one_letter_code
_entity_poly.pdbx_strand_id
1 'polypeptide(L)' 'MKDPGDGSIHQAATLTVLHYAGNGLWSYEEDAYNPLNFLAMVHEYTKRCQALGTISEDALAFAKNMNWQLD' A
#
# COMPACT_ATOMS: atom_id res chain seq x y z
N MET A 1 -0.11 1.41 -5.33
CA MET A 1 1.24 0.85 -5.56
C MET A 1 1.26 0.22 -6.93
N LYS A 2 2.37 0.32 -7.67
CA LYS A 2 2.54 -0.36 -8.95
C LYS A 2 2.67 -1.86 -8.68
N ASP A 3 2.28 -2.73 -9.60
CA ASP A 3 2.68 -4.14 -9.50
C ASP A 3 4.22 -4.26 -9.45
N PRO A 4 4.80 -5.11 -8.57
CA PRO A 4 6.25 -5.31 -8.52
C PRO A 4 6.87 -5.80 -9.83
N GLY A 5 6.06 -6.34 -10.76
CA GLY A 5 6.46 -6.85 -12.08
C GLY A 5 6.29 -8.36 -12.23
N ASP A 6 5.68 -9.03 -11.25
CA ASP A 6 5.56 -10.49 -11.17
C ASP A 6 4.16 -10.99 -10.80
N GLY A 7 3.19 -10.08 -10.63
CA GLY A 7 1.82 -10.43 -10.23
C GLY A 7 1.68 -10.88 -8.76
N SER A 8 2.67 -10.65 -7.91
CA SER A 8 2.55 -10.91 -6.47
C SER A 8 1.50 -10.00 -5.82
N ILE A 9 0.69 -10.57 -4.92
CA ILE A 9 -0.43 -9.86 -4.30
C ILE A 9 0.03 -9.22 -2.99
N HIS A 10 -0.02 -7.90 -2.94
CA HIS A 10 0.28 -7.09 -1.76
C HIS A 10 -0.95 -6.26 -1.39
N GLN A 11 -1.82 -6.82 -0.55
CA GLN A 11 -3.07 -6.19 -0.12
C GLN A 11 -3.36 -6.47 1.36
N ALA A 12 -4.10 -5.57 2.00
CA ALA A 12 -4.59 -5.71 3.36
C ALA A 12 -6.05 -5.22 3.43
N ALA A 13 -6.83 -5.77 4.36
CA ALA A 13 -8.25 -5.42 4.49
C ALA A 13 -8.42 -3.97 5.00
N THR A 14 -9.37 -3.26 4.39
CA THR A 14 -9.84 -1.93 4.80
C THR A 14 -11.35 -1.97 4.99
N LEU A 15 -11.88 -1.11 5.87
CA LEU A 15 -13.28 -0.77 5.95
C LEU A 15 -13.47 0.58 5.29
N THR A 16 -14.30 0.61 4.25
CA THR A 16 -14.61 1.83 3.50
C THR A 16 -16.07 2.22 3.72
N VAL A 17 -16.31 3.48 4.06
CA VAL A 17 -17.64 4.09 4.13
C VAL A 17 -17.78 5.11 3.01
N LEU A 18 -18.75 4.89 2.12
CA LEU A 18 -19.05 5.80 1.02
C LEU A 18 -20.27 6.64 1.37
N HIS A 19 -20.10 7.97 1.36
CA HIS A 19 -21.19 8.90 1.66
C HIS A 19 -21.92 9.28 0.37
N TYR A 20 -23.13 8.77 0.22
CA TYR A 20 -23.98 9.06 -0.94
C TYR A 20 -24.57 10.47 -0.87
N ALA A 21 -24.43 11.23 -1.96
CA ALA A 21 -24.89 12.62 -2.05
C ALA A 21 -26.28 12.78 -2.71
N GLY A 22 -26.91 11.68 -3.13
CA GLY A 22 -28.12 11.72 -3.97
C GLY A 22 -27.80 11.76 -5.47
N ASN A 23 -28.83 11.58 -6.30
CA ASN A 23 -28.74 11.68 -7.78
C ASN A 23 -27.61 10.87 -8.45
N GLY A 24 -27.27 9.70 -7.90
CA GLY A 24 -26.18 8.87 -8.40
C GLY A 24 -24.77 9.43 -8.14
N LEU A 25 -24.63 10.40 -7.22
CA LEU A 25 -23.37 11.04 -6.89
C LEU A 25 -22.86 10.64 -5.50
N TRP A 26 -21.54 10.64 -5.35
CA TRP A 26 -20.85 10.46 -4.08
C TRP A 26 -20.37 11.82 -3.54
N SER A 27 -20.43 11.99 -2.22
CA SER A 27 -19.92 13.18 -1.54
C SER A 27 -18.45 12.99 -1.18
N TYR A 28 -18.14 11.92 -0.43
CA TYR A 28 -16.79 11.59 0.02
C TYR A 28 -16.71 10.12 0.46
N GLU A 29 -15.49 9.71 0.76
CA GLU A 29 -15.09 8.38 1.19
C GLU A 29 -14.32 8.50 2.51
N GLU A 30 -14.61 7.61 3.45
CA GLU A 30 -13.85 7.41 4.68
C GLU A 30 -13.27 6.00 4.69
N ASP A 31 -11.99 5.87 5.03
CA ASP A 31 -11.32 4.59 5.16
C ASP A 31 -10.76 4.38 6.56
N ALA A 32 -11.01 3.20 7.11
CA ALA A 32 -10.42 2.71 8.35
C ALA A 32 -9.70 1.38 8.10
N TYR A 33 -8.43 1.32 8.44
CA TYR A 33 -7.61 0.12 8.30
C TYR A 33 -6.75 -0.12 9.54
N ASN A 34 -6.27 -1.35 9.71
CA ASN A 34 -5.28 -1.66 10.72
C ASN A 34 -3.88 -1.24 10.21
N PRO A 35 -3.23 -0.24 10.82
CA PRO A 35 -1.93 0.26 10.33
C PRO A 35 -0.84 -0.81 10.37
N LEU A 36 -0.89 -1.75 11.33
CA LEU A 36 0.12 -2.81 11.44
C LEU A 36 0.02 -3.83 10.30
N ASN A 37 -1.20 -4.15 9.85
CA ASN A 37 -1.40 -5.04 8.70
C ASN A 37 -0.87 -4.39 7.42
N PHE A 38 -1.16 -3.10 7.24
CA PHE A 38 -0.66 -2.34 6.09
C PHE A 38 0.86 -2.18 6.14
N LEU A 39 1.43 -1.95 7.32
CA LEU A 39 2.87 -1.82 7.49
C LEU A 39 3.60 -3.10 7.08
N ALA A 40 3.11 -4.26 7.54
CA ALA A 40 3.67 -5.56 7.14
C ALA A 40 3.55 -5.78 5.63
N MET A 41 2.38 -5.49 5.05
CA MET A 41 2.16 -5.63 3.61
C MET A 41 3.08 -4.71 2.78
N VAL A 42 3.26 -3.45 3.19
CA VAL A 42 4.15 -2.48 2.54
C VAL A 42 5.61 -2.89 2.65
N HIS A 43 6.03 -3.48 3.78
CA HIS A 43 7.38 -4.01 3.93
C HIS A 43 7.65 -5.13 2.92
N GLU A 44 6.77 -6.13 2.85
CA GLU A 44 6.90 -7.24 1.88
C GLU A 44 6.85 -6.75 0.43
N TYR A 45 5.97 -5.79 0.13
CA TYR A 45 5.90 -5.15 -1.19
C TYR A 45 7.24 -4.49 -1.56
N THR A 46 7.82 -3.75 -0.61
CA THR A 46 9.07 -3.02 -0.83
C THR A 46 10.24 -3.98 -1.03
N LYS A 47 10.32 -5.05 -0.22
CA LYS A 47 11.30 -6.14 -0.41
C LYS A 47 11.15 -6.78 -1.78
N ARG A 48 9.92 -7.07 -2.22
CA ARG A 48 9.68 -7.69 -3.51
C ARG A 48 10.11 -6.80 -4.67
N CYS A 49 9.77 -5.51 -4.61
CA CYS A 49 10.21 -4.53 -5.60
C CYS A 49 11.74 -4.39 -5.65
N GLN A 50 12.42 -4.41 -4.50
CA GLN A 50 13.88 -4.40 -4.47
C GLN A 50 14.48 -5.65 -5.12
N ALA A 51 13.98 -6.83 -4.79
CA ALA A 51 14.44 -8.09 -5.36
C ALA A 51 14.26 -8.17 -6.89
N LEU A 52 13.23 -7.50 -7.42
CA LEU A 52 12.95 -7.43 -8.87
C LEU A 52 13.59 -6.21 -9.56
N GLY A 53 14.27 -5.32 -8.82
CA GLY A 53 14.85 -4.10 -9.37
C GLY A 53 13.81 -3.06 -9.81
N THR A 54 12.59 -3.12 -9.28
CA THR A 54 11.46 -2.25 -9.64
C THR A 54 11.06 -1.27 -8.53
N ILE A 55 11.83 -1.23 -7.43
CA ILE A 55 11.60 -0.31 -6.30
C ILE A 55 11.63 1.15 -6.75
N SER A 56 10.65 1.94 -6.30
CA SER A 56 10.61 3.39 -6.53
C SER A 56 11.48 4.14 -5.52
N GLU A 57 11.87 5.36 -5.89
CA GLU A 57 12.62 6.25 -5.00
C GLU A 57 11.86 6.52 -3.69
N ASP A 58 10.54 6.73 -3.75
CA ASP A 58 9.68 6.92 -2.58
C ASP A 58 9.66 5.70 -1.65
N ALA A 59 9.56 4.49 -2.21
CA ALA A 59 9.55 3.26 -1.43
C ALA A 59 10.91 3.01 -0.74
N LEU A 60 12.01 3.32 -1.45
CA LEU A 60 13.36 3.26 -0.88
C LEU A 60 13.55 4.29 0.23
N ALA A 61 13.08 5.52 0.04
CA ALA A 61 13.13 6.58 1.05
C ALA A 61 12.30 6.20 2.29
N PHE A 62 11.10 5.64 2.09
CA PHE A 62 10.26 5.15 3.18
C PHE A 62 10.93 4.03 3.97
N ALA A 63 11.46 3.00 3.29
CA ALA A 63 12.16 1.89 3.96
C ALA A 63 13.38 2.36 4.77
N LYS A 64 14.14 3.33 4.24
CA LYS A 64 15.25 3.95 4.97
C LYS A 64 14.78 4.65 6.24
N ASN A 65 13.71 5.42 6.17
CA ASN A 65 13.13 6.11 7.34
C ASN A 65 12.57 5.15 8.38
N MET A 66 12.12 3.96 7.95
CA MET A 66 11.62 2.90 8.81
C MET A 66 12.73 1.96 9.33
N ASN A 67 14.00 2.20 8.97
CA ASN A 67 15.15 1.32 9.28
C ASN A 67 14.97 -0.14 8.80
N TRP A 68 14.24 -0.35 7.70
CA TRP A 68 14.00 -1.67 7.15
C TRP A 68 15.21 -2.25 6.45
N GLN A 69 15.45 -3.54 6.66
CA GLN A 69 16.43 -4.33 5.91
C GLN A 69 15.69 -4.99 4.75
N LEU A 70 16.10 -4.66 3.52
CA LEU A 70 15.41 -5.09 2.31
C LEU A 70 16.07 -6.30 1.62
N ASP A 71 17.14 -6.77 2.23
CA ASP A 71 17.98 -7.92 1.88
C ASP A 71 17.24 -9.27 2.02
#